data_AF-W4F159-F1
#
_entry.id   AF-W4F159-F1
#
_cell.length_a   1.000
_cell.length_b   1.000
_cell.length_c   1.000
_cell.angle_alpha   90.00
_cell.angle_beta   90.00
_cell.angle_gamma   90.00
#
_symmetry.space_group_name_H-M   'P 1'
#
loop_
_entity.id
_entity.type
_entity.pdbx_description
1 polymer ?
#
loop_
_entity_poly.entity_id
_entity_poly.type
_entity_poly.pdbx_seq_one_letter_code
_entity_poly.pdbx_strand_id
1 'polypeptide(L)' 'MGKKRVYSYELKMMAIERRLAGVPKKQIQEELGIKNDTQIETFTVSF' A
#
# COMPACT_ATOMS: atom_id res chain seq x y z
N MET A 1 12.51 19.40 -4.45
CA MET A 1 11.09 19.20 -4.08
C MET A 1 10.62 17.87 -4.70
N GLY A 2 10.42 16.83 -3.91
CA GLY A 2 10.04 15.51 -4.43
C GLY A 2 8.56 15.46 -4.84
N LYS A 3 8.25 14.87 -6.01
CA LYS A 3 6.87 14.67 -6.47
C LYS A 3 6.16 13.72 -5.52
N LYS A 4 5.16 14.21 -4.77
CA LYS A 4 4.29 13.36 -3.94
C LYS A 4 3.64 12.31 -4.82
N ARG A 5 3.89 11.03 -4.54
CA ARG A 5 3.13 9.94 -5.15
C ARG A 5 1.80 9.85 -4.43
N VAL A 6 0.75 10.25 -5.12
CA VAL A 6 -0.62 10.01 -4.68
C VAL A 6 -1.03 8.66 -5.25
N TYR A 7 -1.32 7.71 -4.36
CA TYR A 7 -1.89 6.41 -4.74
C TYR A 7 -3.41 6.56 -4.88
N SER A 8 -3.99 5.98 -5.94
CA SER A 8 -5.44 5.96 -6.13
C SER A 8 -6.12 5.20 -4.98
N TYR A 9 -7.40 5.51 -4.74
CA TYR A 9 -8.19 4.83 -3.71
C TYR A 9 -8.22 3.31 -3.94
N GLU A 10 -8.40 2.87 -5.18
CA GLU A 10 -8.36 1.46 -5.58
C GLU A 10 -7.05 0.78 -5.19
N LEU A 11 -5.90 1.44 -5.40
CA LEU A 11 -4.59 0.92 -5.01
C LEU A 11 -4.46 0.75 -3.49
N LYS A 12 -4.99 1.71 -2.72
CA LYS A 12 -5.01 1.62 -1.26
C LYS A 12 -5.88 0.47 -0.80
N MET A 13 -7.05 0.29 -1.41
CA MET A 13 -7.96 -0.81 -1.08
C MET A 13 -7.36 -2.17 -1.40
N MET A 14 -6.80 -2.34 -2.60
CA MET A 14 -6.08 -3.57 -2.96
C MET A 14 -4.92 -3.89 -2.02
N ALA A 15 -4.22 -2.87 -1.50
CA ALA A 15 -3.16 -3.06 -0.52
C ALA A 15 -3.69 -3.54 0.84
N ILE A 16 -4.81 -2.97 1.30
CA ILE A 16 -5.47 -3.34 2.56
C ILE A 16 -6.04 -4.76 2.48
N GLU A 17 -6.77 -5.09 1.41
CA GLU A 17 -7.33 -6.44 1.18
C GLU A 17 -6.23 -7.51 1.23
N ARG A 18 -5.13 -7.30 0.51
CA ARG A 18 -3.99 -8.22 0.56
C ARG A 18 -3.36 -8.30 1.94
N ARG A 19 -3.27 -7.17 2.65
CA ARG A 19 -2.71 -7.16 4.01
C ARG A 19 -3.59 -7.94 4.99
N LEU A 20 -4.91 -7.81 4.88
CA LEU A 20 -5.89 -8.57 5.64
C LEU A 20 -5.87 -10.06 5.28
N ALA A 21 -5.60 -10.39 4.01
CA ALA A 21 -5.36 -11.77 3.57
C ALA A 21 -4.03 -12.37 4.06
N GLY A 22 -3.23 -11.63 4.83
CA GLY A 22 -1.96 -12.11 5.40
C GLY A 22 -0.78 -12.02 4.43
N VAL A 23 -0.92 -11.36 3.28
CA VAL A 23 0.17 -11.23 2.31
C VAL A 23 1.32 -10.40 2.90
N PRO A 24 2.59 -10.81 2.70
CA PRO A 24 3.75 -10.05 3.16
C PRO A 24 3.81 -8.66 2.52
N LYS A 25 4.20 -7.65 3.31
CA LYS A 25 4.33 -6.25 2.84
C LYS A 25 5.21 -6.12 1.59
N LYS A 26 6.34 -6.84 1.54
CA LYS A 26 7.25 -6.85 0.38
C LYS A 26 6.56 -7.28 -0.92
N GLN A 27 5.73 -8.32 -0.84
CA GLN A 27 5.00 -8.81 -2.00
C GLN A 27 3.95 -7.79 -2.47
N ILE A 28 3.23 -7.17 -1.52
CA ILE A 28 2.28 -6.09 -1.83
C ILE A 28 2.99 -4.90 -2.48
N GLN A 29 4.21 -4.56 -2.03
CA GLN A 29 5.02 -3.49 -2.61
C GLN A 29 5.42 -3.78 -4.05
N GLU A 30 5.85 -5.00 -4.35
CA GLU A 30 6.25 -5.43 -5.69
C GLU A 30 5.03 -5.48 -6.62
N GLU A 31 3.93 -6.08 -6.18
CA GLU A 31 2.71 -6.23 -6.98
C GLU A 31 2.02 -4.88 -7.28
N LEU A 32 1.98 -3.96 -6.30
CA LEU A 32 1.29 -2.67 -6.43
C LEU A 32 2.23 -1.51 -6.79
N GLY A 33 3.53 -1.77 -6.95
CA GLY A 33 4.53 -0.73 -7.21
C GLY A 33 4.67 0.29 -6.08
N ILE A 34 4.37 -0.10 -4.84
CA ILE A 34 4.46 0.76 -3.66
C ILE A 34 5.90 0.76 -3.17
N LYS A 35 6.59 1.89 -3.28
CA LYS A 35 8.02 1.97 -2.89
C LYS A 35 8.26 1.93 -1.39
N ASN A 36 7.29 2.33 -0.58
CA ASN A 36 7.46 2.51 0.86
C ASN A 36 6.50 1.59 1.62
N ASP A 37 7.04 0.72 2.47
CA ASP A 37 6.28 -0.29 3.21
C ASP A 37 5.42 0.35 4.31
N THR A 38 5.90 1.44 4.90
CA THR A 38 5.15 2.25 5.88
C THR A 38 3.86 2.84 5.29
N GLN A 39 3.78 3.04 3.97
CA GLN A 39 2.53 3.48 3.34
C GLN A 39 1.44 2.40 3.41
N ILE A 40 1.81 1.12 3.32
CA ILE A 40 0.85 0.02 3.41
C ILE A 40 0.24 -0.03 4.81
N GLU A 41 1.04 0.20 5.85
CA GLU A 41 0.55 0.33 7.23
C GLU A 41 -0.33 1.57 7.40
N THR A 42 0.08 2.71 6.84
CA THR A 42 -0.71 3.94 6.88
C THR A 42 -2.08 3.76 6.25
N PHE A 43 -2.17 3.02 5.13
CA PHE A 43 -3.44 2.70 4.49
C PHE A 43 -4.34 1.85 5.40
N THR A 44 -3.75 0.92 6.15
CA THR A 44 -4.49 0.06 7.08
C THR A 44 -5.03 0.83 8.28
N VAL A 45 -4.30 1.84 8.79
CA VAL A 45 -4.68 2.63 9.98
C VAL A 45 -5.62 3.80 9.63
N SER A 46 -5.63 4.26 8.38
CA SER A 46 -6.44 5.41 7.93
C SER A 46 -7.82 5.02 7.39
N PHE A 47 -8.23 3.77 7.61
CA PHE A 47 -9.51 3.21 7.17
C PHE A 47 -10.34 2.81 8.39
#